data_AF-A0A6G8D3L4-F1
#
_entry.id   AF-A0A6G8D3L4-F1
#
_cell.length_a   1.000
_cell.length_b   1.000
_cell.length_c   1.000
_cell.angle_alpha   90.00
_cell.angle_beta   90.00
_cell.angle_gamma   90.00
#
_symmetry.space_group_name_H-M   'P 1'
#
loop_
_entity.id
_entity.type
_entity.pdbx_description
1 polymer ?
#
loop_
_entity_poly.entity_id
_entity_poly.type
_entity_poly.pdbx_seq_one_letter_code
_entity_poly.pdbx_strand_id
1 'polypeptide(L)'
;MKKQLLILSVISPSPALAQITDSSQLYFGSKQPTQSCGVQGRLATVAEIEALKLNANLCSHVASPWAIWKVQDEDGTLWSFMGYNYACETKAGSNEWNESVCVMDEALANTAQMFPQANYHGAYPWDGRAAISTVGDEVSNTNIQSFKLGSDVQLTAFSDTNYTGQTETFTESATTTPFEIKSYKLKFIDSPYEYSFSFQSSKDYKTCLKLQTSSGITTEICSDSTNSELSLGNTPTQGQITIAAYLNSYENSTPTPSIGQIVLSVNDENQTLSIQHESLPEGLQLNLDDRNMAFIYN
;
A
#
# COMPACT_ATOMS: atom_id res chain seq x y z
N MET A 1 -26.42 -56.66 -21.58
CA MET A 1 -25.77 -55.36 -21.86
C MET A 1 -25.34 -54.73 -20.53
N LYS A 2 -24.05 -54.78 -20.19
CA LYS A 2 -23.49 -54.12 -18.99
C LYS A 2 -23.00 -52.74 -19.40
N LYS A 3 -23.60 -51.66 -18.87
CA LYS A 3 -23.08 -50.29 -19.03
C LYS A 3 -21.95 -50.09 -18.02
N GLN A 4 -20.72 -49.98 -18.50
CA GLN A 4 -19.60 -49.47 -17.72
C GLN A 4 -19.71 -47.94 -17.68
N LEU A 5 -19.85 -47.39 -16.48
CA LEU A 5 -19.74 -45.96 -16.22
C LEU A 5 -18.25 -45.65 -16.05
N LEU A 6 -17.65 -44.94 -17.00
CA LEU A 6 -16.28 -44.44 -16.88
C LEU A 6 -16.35 -43.11 -16.11
N ILE A 7 -15.87 -43.10 -14.86
CA ILE A 7 -15.70 -41.86 -14.09
C ILE A 7 -14.33 -41.29 -14.49
N LEU A 8 -14.32 -40.27 -15.35
CA LEU A 8 -13.14 -39.43 -15.55
C LEU A 8 -13.02 -38.49 -14.35
N SER A 9 -12.09 -38.78 -13.44
CA SER A 9 -11.60 -37.81 -12.47
C SER A 9 -10.72 -36.80 -13.20
N VAL A 10 -11.24 -35.59 -13.39
CA VAL A 10 -10.45 -34.45 -13.86
C VAL A 10 -9.59 -33.99 -12.69
N ILE A 11 -8.35 -34.48 -12.64
CA ILE A 11 -7.33 -33.91 -11.76
C ILE A 11 -6.90 -32.61 -12.44
N SER A 12 -7.41 -31.46 -11.98
CA SER A 12 -6.79 -30.19 -12.35
C SER A 12 -5.44 -30.12 -11.62
N PRO A 13 -4.30 -30.04 -12.30
CA PRO A 13 -3.06 -29.71 -11.63
C PRO A 13 -3.23 -28.29 -11.11
N SER A 14 -3.34 -28.13 -9.78
CA SER A 14 -3.16 -26.84 -9.15
C SER A 14 -1.79 -26.29 -9.61
N PRO A 15 -1.69 -25.01 -10.00
CA PRO A 15 -0.40 -24.44 -10.36
C PRO A 15 0.55 -24.67 -9.18
N ALA A 16 1.69 -25.31 -9.46
CA ALA A 16 2.74 -25.46 -8.46
C ALA A 16 3.19 -24.06 -8.06
N LEU A 17 2.77 -23.62 -6.86
CA LEU A 17 3.22 -22.36 -6.30
C LEU A 17 4.75 -22.41 -6.19
N ALA A 18 5.43 -21.35 -6.62
CA ALA A 18 6.88 -21.28 -6.52
C ALA A 18 7.29 -21.48 -5.05
N GLN A 19 8.20 -22.44 -4.82
CA GLN A 19 8.68 -22.77 -3.49
C GLN A 19 9.54 -21.61 -2.96
N ILE A 20 9.24 -21.15 -1.75
CA ILE A 20 10.01 -20.11 -1.08
C ILE A 20 11.27 -20.72 -0.51
N THR A 21 12.41 -20.12 -0.80
CA THR A 21 13.72 -20.61 -0.34
C THR A 21 14.42 -19.64 0.62
N ASP A 22 13.95 -18.39 0.71
CA ASP A 22 14.57 -17.35 1.50
C ASP A 22 13.55 -16.49 2.28
N SER A 23 13.91 -16.04 3.48
CA SER A 23 13.04 -15.21 4.33
C SER A 23 12.78 -13.81 3.75
N SER A 24 13.63 -13.31 2.85
CA SER A 24 13.47 -12.04 2.11
C SER A 24 12.29 -12.04 1.12
N GLN A 25 11.71 -13.21 0.87
CA GLN A 25 10.47 -13.38 0.09
C GLN A 25 9.22 -13.25 0.97
N LEU A 26 9.40 -13.23 2.30
CA LEU A 26 8.32 -13.02 3.26
C LEU A 26 8.17 -11.55 3.62
N TYR A 27 6.93 -11.17 3.85
CA TYR A 27 6.54 -9.86 4.32
C TYR A 27 5.61 -10.01 5.52
N PHE A 28 5.93 -9.33 6.62
CA PHE A 28 5.21 -9.40 7.88
C PHE A 28 4.49 -8.07 8.14
N GLY A 29 3.17 -8.09 8.36
CA GLY A 29 2.44 -6.89 8.81
C GLY A 29 1.22 -6.47 7.96
N SER A 30 0.74 -7.31 7.04
CA SER A 30 -0.47 -6.96 6.27
C SER A 30 -1.73 -7.14 7.12
N LYS A 31 -2.43 -6.04 7.43
CA LYS A 31 -3.74 -6.01 8.13
C LYS A 31 -4.94 -6.21 7.20
N GLN A 32 -4.72 -6.70 5.99
CA GLN A 32 -5.80 -6.96 5.03
C GLN A 32 -6.83 -7.97 5.59
N PRO A 33 -8.11 -7.87 5.18
CA PRO A 33 -9.17 -8.77 5.62
C PRO A 33 -8.86 -10.24 5.30
N THR A 34 -9.60 -11.16 5.93
CA THR A 34 -9.35 -12.62 5.95
C THR A 34 -8.88 -13.21 4.62
N GLN A 35 -7.88 -14.09 4.69
CA GLN A 35 -7.31 -14.88 3.58
C GLN A 35 -6.57 -14.11 2.48
N SER A 36 -6.35 -12.80 2.62
CA SER A 36 -5.74 -12.01 1.55
C SER A 36 -4.46 -11.29 1.98
N CYS A 37 -3.42 -11.45 1.17
CA CYS A 37 -2.23 -10.59 1.16
C CYS A 37 -2.35 -9.51 0.07
N GLY A 38 -3.60 -9.18 -0.31
CA GLY A 38 -3.91 -8.37 -1.49
C GLY A 38 -3.83 -9.18 -2.79
N VAL A 39 -4.03 -8.49 -3.91
CA VAL A 39 -4.06 -9.08 -5.26
C VAL A 39 -2.73 -9.66 -5.76
N GLN A 40 -1.62 -9.44 -5.04
CA GLN A 40 -0.28 -9.85 -5.48
C GLN A 40 0.48 -10.71 -4.48
N GLY A 41 -0.08 -10.92 -3.31
CA GLY A 41 0.52 -11.79 -2.30
C GLY A 41 -0.43 -12.92 -2.00
N ARG A 42 0.13 -14.02 -1.51
CA ARG A 42 -0.63 -15.05 -0.81
C ARG A 42 -0.15 -15.15 0.62
N LEU A 43 -0.97 -15.72 1.48
CA LEU A 43 -0.50 -16.13 2.80
C LEU A 43 0.65 -17.15 2.62
N ALA A 44 1.69 -16.99 3.42
CA ALA A 44 2.70 -18.03 3.56
C ALA A 44 2.05 -19.28 4.14
N THR A 45 2.45 -20.45 3.65
CA THR A 45 1.92 -21.70 4.18
C THR A 45 2.67 -22.14 5.44
N VAL A 46 2.04 -22.95 6.28
CA VAL A 46 2.71 -23.56 7.45
C VAL A 46 3.96 -24.33 6.99
N ALA A 47 3.85 -25.11 5.91
CA ALA A 47 4.97 -25.87 5.36
C ALA A 47 6.14 -24.98 4.93
N GLU A 48 5.88 -23.84 4.30
CA GLU A 48 6.91 -22.86 3.91
C GLU A 48 7.59 -22.23 5.12
N ILE A 49 6.79 -21.85 6.11
CA ILE A 49 7.29 -21.27 7.36
C ILE A 49 8.19 -22.27 8.08
N GLU A 50 7.77 -23.53 8.23
CA GLU A 50 8.58 -24.58 8.83
C GLU A 50 9.86 -24.86 8.03
N ALA A 51 9.79 -24.88 6.70
CA ALA A 51 10.98 -25.04 5.85
C ALA A 51 11.98 -23.89 6.04
N LEU A 52 11.50 -22.65 6.15
CA LEU A 52 12.34 -21.46 6.34
C LEU A 52 12.92 -21.37 7.75
N LYS A 53 12.23 -21.88 8.78
CA LYS A 53 12.81 -22.03 10.13
C LYS A 53 14.06 -22.89 10.11
N LEU A 54 14.00 -24.01 9.39
CA LEU A 54 15.09 -24.98 9.31
C LEU A 54 16.24 -24.50 8.42
N ASN A 55 15.92 -23.87 7.28
CA ASN A 55 16.92 -23.61 6.23
C ASN A 55 17.44 -22.16 6.19
N ALA A 56 16.66 -21.18 6.67
CA ALA A 56 16.95 -19.76 6.53
C ALA A 56 17.01 -19.00 7.87
N ASN A 57 17.03 -19.72 8.99
CA ASN A 57 17.03 -19.15 10.35
C ASN A 57 15.95 -18.07 10.54
N LEU A 58 14.75 -18.33 9.99
CA LEU A 58 13.64 -17.38 9.96
C LEU A 58 13.40 -16.72 11.32
N CYS A 59 13.48 -17.50 12.40
CA CYS A 59 13.25 -17.05 13.77
C CYS A 59 14.17 -15.91 14.23
N SER A 60 15.39 -15.84 13.69
CA SER A 60 16.33 -14.75 13.98
C SER A 60 16.06 -13.48 13.17
N HIS A 61 15.37 -13.60 12.05
CA HIS A 61 15.03 -12.50 11.15
C HIS A 61 13.66 -11.87 11.46
N VAL A 62 12.90 -12.47 12.38
CA VAL A 62 11.58 -11.99 12.79
C VAL A 62 11.75 -10.98 13.93
N ALA A 63 11.63 -9.69 13.60
CA ALA A 63 12.01 -8.60 14.49
C ALA A 63 11.11 -8.40 15.73
N SER A 64 9.85 -8.84 15.69
CA SER A 64 8.95 -8.67 16.84
C SER A 64 8.88 -9.96 17.66
N PRO A 65 9.50 -10.02 18.86
CA PRO A 65 9.61 -11.25 19.61
C PRO A 65 8.27 -11.73 20.18
N TRP A 66 7.27 -10.85 20.29
CA TRP A 66 5.94 -11.12 20.85
C TRP A 66 4.81 -11.03 19.81
N ALA A 67 5.12 -10.87 18.53
CA ALA A 67 4.07 -10.79 17.53
C ALA A 67 3.51 -12.18 17.18
N ILE A 68 2.26 -12.15 16.75
CA ILE A 68 1.51 -13.31 16.28
C ILE A 68 0.96 -12.93 14.91
N TRP A 69 1.37 -13.66 13.88
CA TRP A 69 0.93 -13.47 12.52
C TRP A 69 0.03 -14.61 12.07
N LYS A 70 -0.91 -14.33 11.17
CA LYS A 70 -1.69 -15.35 10.47
C LYS A 70 -0.93 -15.86 9.25
N VAL A 71 -0.95 -17.17 9.10
CA VAL A 71 -0.46 -17.98 7.98
C VAL A 71 -1.55 -18.95 7.57
N GLN A 72 -1.36 -19.71 6.50
CA GLN A 72 -2.36 -20.64 6.00
C GLN A 72 -1.83 -22.08 6.00
N ASP A 73 -2.69 -23.05 6.29
CA ASP A 73 -2.34 -24.46 6.10
C ASP A 73 -2.64 -24.93 4.66
N GLU A 74 -2.19 -26.12 4.29
CA GLU A 74 -2.37 -26.69 2.95
C GLU A 74 -3.85 -26.81 2.54
N ASP A 75 -4.74 -27.01 3.53
CA ASP A 75 -6.19 -27.10 3.33
C ASP A 75 -6.91 -25.73 3.27
N GLY A 76 -6.14 -24.65 3.41
CA GLY A 76 -6.64 -23.28 3.39
C GLY A 76 -7.05 -22.73 4.77
N THR A 77 -7.00 -23.54 5.84
CA THR A 77 -7.34 -23.08 7.19
C THR A 77 -6.32 -22.09 7.75
N LEU A 78 -6.77 -21.18 8.63
CA LEU A 78 -5.90 -20.17 9.22
C LEU A 78 -5.13 -20.73 10.42
N TRP A 79 -3.83 -20.48 10.40
CA TRP A 79 -2.88 -20.85 11.44
C TRP A 79 -2.11 -19.63 11.91
N SER A 80 -1.50 -19.72 13.08
CA SER A 80 -0.68 -18.67 13.64
C SER A 80 0.79 -19.02 13.52
N PHE A 81 1.63 -18.07 13.08
CA PHE A 81 3.07 -18.09 13.25
C PHE A 81 3.45 -17.07 14.33
N MET A 82 4.22 -17.47 15.32
CA MET A 82 4.53 -16.62 16.48
C MET A 82 6.02 -16.26 16.52
N GLY A 83 6.32 -15.09 17.07
CA GLY A 83 7.69 -14.56 17.18
C GLY A 83 8.61 -15.36 18.12
N TYR A 84 9.85 -14.89 18.23
CA TYR A 84 10.93 -15.57 18.94
C TYR A 84 10.60 -15.96 20.41
N ASN A 85 9.93 -15.09 21.18
CA ASN A 85 9.61 -15.39 22.58
C ASN A 85 8.49 -16.43 22.74
N TYR A 86 7.78 -16.75 21.66
CA TYR A 86 6.86 -17.89 21.57
C TYR A 86 7.53 -19.09 20.91
N ALA A 87 8.85 -19.20 21.04
CA ALA A 87 9.68 -20.28 20.49
C ALA A 87 9.55 -20.44 18.97
N CYS A 88 9.16 -19.38 18.26
CA CYS A 88 9.00 -19.41 16.80
C CYS A 88 8.04 -20.52 16.33
N GLU A 89 6.97 -20.79 17.07
CA GLU A 89 6.05 -21.90 16.80
C GLU A 89 5.00 -21.56 15.72
N THR A 90 4.52 -22.57 14.99
CA THR A 90 3.22 -22.49 14.29
C THR A 90 2.13 -23.24 15.06
N LYS A 91 0.92 -22.67 15.16
CA LYS A 91 -0.22 -23.30 15.83
C LYS A 91 -1.48 -23.26 14.98
N ALA A 92 -2.26 -24.33 15.05
CA ALA A 92 -3.59 -24.38 14.46
C ALA A 92 -4.50 -23.33 15.09
N GLY A 93 -5.27 -22.64 14.24
CA GLY A 93 -6.11 -21.53 14.64
C GLY A 93 -5.35 -20.20 14.65
N SER A 94 -5.95 -19.18 14.05
CA SER A 94 -5.51 -17.80 14.17
C SER A 94 -6.69 -16.87 14.28
N ASN A 95 -6.47 -15.72 14.91
CA ASN A 95 -7.42 -14.65 14.84
C ASN A 95 -7.31 -13.99 13.46
N GLU A 96 -8.44 -13.79 12.78
CA GLU A 96 -8.51 -13.05 11.51
C GLU A 96 -7.94 -11.63 11.58
N TRP A 97 -7.96 -11.04 12.78
CA TRP A 97 -7.43 -9.71 13.08
C TRP A 97 -5.91 -9.69 13.26
N ASN A 98 -5.25 -10.85 13.32
CA ASN A 98 -3.79 -10.92 13.32
C ASN A 98 -3.24 -10.42 11.97
N GLU A 99 -2.05 -9.83 12.02
CA GLU A 99 -1.30 -9.42 10.84
C GLU A 99 -0.88 -10.64 10.02
N SER A 100 -0.84 -10.52 8.70
CA SER A 100 -0.48 -11.63 7.81
C SER A 100 1.04 -11.78 7.64
N VAL A 101 1.50 -13.02 7.48
CA VAL A 101 2.76 -13.30 6.76
C VAL A 101 2.42 -13.55 5.30
N CYS A 102 2.94 -12.69 4.44
CA CYS A 102 2.68 -12.71 3.02
C CYS A 102 3.91 -13.12 2.24
N VAL A 103 3.69 -13.93 1.23
CA VAL A 103 4.68 -14.21 0.19
C VAL A 103 4.47 -13.18 -0.89
N MET A 104 5.46 -12.32 -1.10
CA MET A 104 5.41 -11.29 -2.13
C MET A 104 6.68 -11.38 -2.97
N ASP A 105 6.51 -11.77 -4.24
CA ASP A 105 7.63 -11.89 -5.18
C ASP A 105 8.22 -10.50 -5.46
N GLU A 106 7.38 -9.50 -5.74
CA GLU A 106 7.79 -8.12 -6.02
C GLU A 106 6.88 -7.07 -5.37
N ALA A 107 7.35 -5.82 -5.32
CA ALA A 107 6.51 -4.68 -4.99
C ALA A 107 5.58 -4.35 -6.17
N LEU A 108 4.32 -3.98 -5.88
CA LEU A 108 3.43 -3.43 -6.90
C LEU A 108 4.10 -2.23 -7.54
N ALA A 109 3.93 -2.06 -8.85
CA ALA A 109 4.54 -0.99 -9.66
C ALA A 109 4.46 0.41 -9.03
N ASN A 110 3.40 0.69 -8.25
CA ASN A 110 3.12 1.95 -7.56
C ASN A 110 3.26 1.90 -6.03
N THR A 111 4.05 0.98 -5.49
CA THR A 111 4.26 0.82 -4.04
C THR A 111 5.73 0.63 -3.69
N ALA A 112 6.05 0.82 -2.43
CA ALA A 112 7.29 0.36 -1.82
C ALA A 112 6.99 -0.55 -0.62
N GLN A 113 7.85 -1.55 -0.43
CA GLN A 113 7.86 -2.40 0.75
C GLN A 113 9.10 -2.05 1.58
N MET A 114 8.89 -1.69 2.84
CA MET A 114 9.96 -1.20 3.72
C MET A 114 10.32 -2.23 4.78
N PHE A 115 11.61 -2.39 5.06
CA PHE A 115 12.13 -3.40 5.97
C PHE A 115 13.07 -2.78 7.02
N PRO A 116 12.92 -3.11 8.31
CA PRO A 116 13.73 -2.53 9.37
C PRO A 116 15.15 -3.13 9.47
N GLN A 117 15.45 -4.17 8.69
CA GLN A 117 16.77 -4.80 8.63
C GLN A 117 17.24 -4.87 7.18
N ALA A 118 18.54 -5.11 6.99
CA ALA A 118 19.13 -5.40 5.69
C ALA A 118 18.54 -6.68 5.07
N ASN A 119 18.70 -6.83 3.75
CA ASN A 119 18.31 -7.97 2.93
C ASN A 119 16.81 -8.30 2.99
N TYR A 120 15.96 -7.27 3.10
CA TYR A 120 14.50 -7.40 3.14
C TYR A 120 14.00 -8.22 4.33
N HIS A 121 14.65 -8.05 5.48
CA HIS A 121 14.33 -8.78 6.71
C HIS A 121 13.69 -7.89 7.78
N GLY A 122 13.12 -8.56 8.79
CA GLY A 122 12.45 -7.92 9.90
C GLY A 122 10.95 -7.76 9.68
N ALA A 123 10.22 -7.83 10.79
CA ALA A 123 8.79 -7.55 10.81
C ALA A 123 8.60 -6.08 11.19
N TYR A 124 7.85 -5.33 10.39
CA TYR A 124 7.49 -3.97 10.72
C TYR A 124 6.05 -3.95 11.29
N PRO A 125 5.85 -3.59 12.57
CA PRO A 125 4.56 -3.81 13.23
C PRO A 125 3.43 -2.85 12.81
N TRP A 126 3.68 -1.91 11.89
CA TRP A 126 2.72 -0.88 11.50
C TRP A 126 2.89 -0.52 10.02
N ASP A 127 2.06 -1.09 9.14
CA ASP A 127 1.89 -0.69 7.73
C ASP A 127 3.16 -0.70 6.85
N GLY A 128 3.92 -1.81 6.87
CA GLY A 128 5.16 -1.97 6.06
C GLY A 128 5.01 -1.92 4.52
N ARG A 129 3.83 -1.63 3.99
CA ARG A 129 3.60 -1.34 2.57
C ARG A 129 3.21 0.12 2.48
N ALA A 130 4.13 0.91 1.97
CA ALA A 130 3.88 2.30 1.62
C ALA A 130 3.41 2.33 0.17
N ALA A 131 2.13 2.62 -0.04
CA ALA A 131 1.63 2.89 -1.38
C ALA A 131 1.90 4.35 -1.73
N ILE A 132 2.07 4.67 -3.02
CA ILE A 132 2.17 6.07 -3.46
C ILE A 132 0.89 6.86 -3.12
N SER A 133 -0.20 6.21 -2.70
CA SER A 133 -1.42 6.86 -2.20
C SER A 133 -1.24 7.65 -0.89
N THR A 134 -0.14 7.45 -0.15
CA THR A 134 0.16 8.19 1.09
C THR A 134 1.38 9.08 0.87
N VAL A 135 1.20 10.17 0.11
CA VAL A 135 2.20 11.25 0.02
C VAL A 135 1.87 12.29 1.06
N GLY A 136 2.70 12.39 2.11
CA GLY A 136 2.64 13.48 3.08
C GLY A 136 2.81 13.04 4.52
N ASP A 137 2.41 11.82 4.87
CA ASP A 137 2.41 11.43 6.28
C ASP A 137 3.78 10.91 6.72
N GLU A 138 4.30 11.56 7.77
CA GLU A 138 5.35 11.07 8.63
C GLU A 138 5.10 9.59 8.95
N VAL A 139 5.84 8.68 8.31
CA VAL A 139 5.85 7.28 8.74
C VAL A 139 6.71 7.20 9.99
N SER A 140 6.05 7.47 11.11
CA SER A 140 6.65 7.54 12.44
C SER A 140 7.40 6.24 12.79
N ASN A 141 8.58 6.42 13.40
CA ASN A 141 9.43 5.39 14.00
C ASN A 141 10.04 4.33 13.06
N THR A 142 10.44 4.73 11.85
CA THR A 142 11.10 3.82 10.92
C THR A 142 12.60 3.74 11.19
N ASN A 143 13.07 2.54 11.53
CA ASN A 143 14.48 2.18 11.48
C ASN A 143 14.73 1.38 10.19
N ILE A 144 14.37 1.96 9.03
CA ILE A 144 14.39 1.22 7.75
C ILE A 144 15.85 1.07 7.28
N GLN A 145 16.20 -0.16 6.92
CA GLN A 145 17.54 -0.54 6.45
C GLN A 145 17.54 -1.22 5.08
N SER A 146 16.38 -1.61 4.54
CA SER A 146 16.25 -2.09 3.16
C SER A 146 14.83 -1.90 2.64
N PHE A 147 14.64 -1.93 1.32
CA PHE A 147 13.32 -1.75 0.70
C PHE A 147 13.24 -2.35 -0.70
N LYS A 148 12.04 -2.80 -1.08
CA LYS A 148 11.69 -3.16 -2.47
C LYS A 148 10.84 -2.04 -3.08
N LEU A 149 11.25 -1.52 -4.23
CA LEU A 149 10.49 -0.53 -4.99
C LEU A 149 9.74 -1.20 -6.14
N GLY A 150 8.51 -0.77 -6.36
CA GLY A 150 7.79 -1.06 -7.60
C GLY A 150 8.49 -0.43 -8.80
N SER A 151 8.27 -1.00 -9.98
CA SER A 151 8.89 -0.56 -11.24
C SER A 151 8.72 0.91 -11.56
N ASP A 152 7.65 1.54 -11.07
CA ASP A 152 7.33 2.92 -11.40
C ASP A 152 7.60 3.85 -10.22
N VAL A 153 8.24 3.39 -9.14
CA VAL A 153 8.44 4.15 -7.89
C VAL A 153 9.87 4.66 -7.74
N GLN A 154 10.01 5.94 -7.44
CA GLN A 154 11.22 6.54 -6.88
C GLN A 154 10.98 6.84 -5.39
N LEU A 155 11.99 6.55 -4.56
CA LEU A 155 12.00 6.83 -3.13
C LEU A 155 13.04 7.90 -2.82
N THR A 156 12.66 8.96 -2.11
CA THR A 156 13.61 9.90 -1.49
C THR A 156 13.61 9.67 0.01
N ALA A 157 14.75 9.24 0.54
CA ALA A 157 14.93 8.84 1.93
C ALA A 157 15.69 9.90 2.72
N PHE A 158 15.37 10.00 4.01
CA PHE A 158 15.90 10.98 4.94
C PHE A 158 16.37 10.30 6.23
N SER A 159 17.54 10.70 6.74
CA SER A 159 18.13 10.12 7.96
C SER A 159 17.41 10.56 9.24
N ASP A 160 16.66 11.65 9.18
CA ASP A 160 15.87 12.18 10.29
C ASP A 160 14.38 12.22 9.98
N THR A 161 13.57 12.46 11.00
CA THR A 161 12.12 12.65 10.84
C THR A 161 11.82 13.97 10.13
N ASN A 162 10.57 14.14 9.68
CA ASN A 162 10.10 15.37 9.02
C ASN A 162 10.87 15.75 7.74
N TYR A 163 11.40 14.76 7.01
CA TYR A 163 12.09 14.96 5.73
C TYR A 163 13.34 15.85 5.86
N THR A 164 14.13 15.63 6.92
CA THR A 164 15.35 16.39 7.22
C THR A 164 16.59 15.48 7.32
N GLY A 165 17.78 16.07 7.44
CA GLY A 165 19.04 15.34 7.58
C GLY A 165 19.67 14.92 6.24
N GLN A 166 20.48 13.85 6.26
CA GLN A 166 21.07 13.28 5.05
C GLN A 166 19.97 12.73 4.15
N THR A 167 20.08 12.99 2.85
CA THR A 167 19.05 12.65 1.87
C THR A 167 19.65 11.85 0.71
N GLU A 168 18.91 10.84 0.23
CA GLU A 168 19.26 10.07 -0.95
C GLU A 168 18.03 9.63 -1.73
N THR A 169 18.16 9.53 -3.05
CA THR A 169 17.07 9.17 -3.96
C THR A 169 17.38 7.85 -4.66
N PHE A 170 16.40 6.95 -4.66
CA PHE A 170 16.49 5.59 -5.18
C PHE A 170 15.42 5.35 -6.22
N THR A 171 15.80 4.79 -7.37
CA THR A 171 14.88 4.32 -8.43
C THR A 171 14.87 2.81 -8.56
N GLU A 172 15.63 2.12 -7.72
CA GLU A 172 15.75 0.67 -7.68
C GLU A 172 15.69 0.20 -6.22
N SER A 173 15.32 -1.07 -6.03
CA SER A 173 15.31 -1.71 -4.71
C SER A 173 16.72 -1.76 -4.10
N ALA A 174 16.82 -1.64 -2.77
CA ALA A 174 18.09 -1.70 -2.07
C ALA A 174 18.06 -2.75 -0.95
N THR A 175 18.99 -3.70 -0.98
CA THR A 175 19.16 -4.70 0.10
C THR A 175 19.81 -4.09 1.35
N THR A 176 20.43 -2.93 1.26
CA THR A 176 20.95 -2.17 2.40
C THR A 176 20.94 -0.69 2.06
N THR A 177 20.54 0.14 3.02
CA THR A 177 20.58 1.59 2.89
C THR A 177 21.90 2.15 3.44
N PRO A 178 22.40 3.27 2.89
CA PRO A 178 23.65 3.88 3.36
C PRO A 178 23.53 4.54 4.73
N PHE A 179 22.30 4.80 5.17
CA PHE A 179 21.94 5.27 6.50
C PHE A 179 20.57 4.71 6.90
N GLU A 180 20.28 4.70 8.18
CA GLU A 180 18.96 4.34 8.71
C GLU A 180 17.93 5.39 8.28
N ILE A 181 16.94 4.97 7.49
CA ILE A 181 15.90 5.86 6.97
C ILE A 181 14.83 6.04 8.04
N LYS A 182 14.60 7.28 8.47
CA LYS A 182 13.59 7.67 9.47
C LYS A 182 12.38 8.39 8.91
N SER A 183 12.49 8.92 7.69
CA SER A 183 11.35 9.40 6.90
C SER A 183 11.65 9.27 5.41
N TYR A 184 10.62 9.18 4.57
CA TYR A 184 10.78 9.05 3.13
C TYR A 184 9.59 9.63 2.36
N LYS A 185 9.83 10.03 1.11
CA LYS A 185 8.81 10.40 0.13
C LYS A 185 8.83 9.39 -1.01
N LEU A 186 7.65 8.95 -1.46
CA LEU A 186 7.52 8.13 -2.65
C LEU A 186 6.98 8.98 -3.80
N LYS A 187 7.53 8.78 -4.98
CA LYS A 187 7.04 9.39 -6.22
C LYS A 187 7.08 8.41 -7.38
N PHE A 188 6.48 8.73 -8.52
CA PHE A 188 6.68 7.91 -9.71
C PHE A 188 7.98 8.30 -10.41
N ILE A 189 8.71 7.35 -10.98
CA ILE A 189 9.98 7.58 -11.71
C ILE A 189 9.74 8.56 -12.87
N ASP A 190 8.67 8.32 -13.63
CA ASP A 190 8.34 9.09 -14.83
C ASP A 190 7.39 10.25 -14.56
N SER A 191 7.20 10.68 -13.30
CA SER A 191 6.40 11.87 -13.01
C SER A 191 7.26 12.95 -12.36
N PRO A 192 7.62 14.00 -13.10
CA PRO A 192 8.34 15.14 -12.55
C PRO A 192 7.39 16.12 -11.84
N TYR A 193 6.10 15.80 -11.70
CA TYR A 193 5.08 16.76 -11.29
C TYR A 193 4.41 16.38 -9.97
N GLU A 194 4.49 17.30 -9.02
CA GLU A 194 3.67 17.33 -7.81
C GLU A 194 2.47 18.23 -8.06
N TYR A 195 1.25 17.72 -7.82
CA TYR A 195 0.02 18.49 -7.94
C TYR A 195 -0.59 18.66 -6.56
N SER A 196 -0.85 19.90 -6.15
CA SER A 196 -1.43 20.14 -4.83
C SER A 196 -2.96 20.21 -4.89
N PHE A 197 -3.59 19.78 -3.83
CA PHE A 197 -5.02 19.76 -3.63
C PHE A 197 -5.33 20.51 -2.35
N SER A 198 -6.34 21.36 -2.40
CA SER A 198 -6.92 21.96 -1.21
C SER A 198 -8.40 21.65 -1.17
N PHE A 199 -8.92 21.32 0.00
CA PHE A 199 -10.36 21.17 0.20
C PHE A 199 -10.85 22.15 1.26
N GLN A 200 -11.87 22.93 0.91
CA GLN A 200 -12.55 23.85 1.81
C GLN A 200 -14.03 23.52 1.84
N SER A 201 -14.62 23.49 3.04
CA SER A 201 -16.05 23.28 3.24
C SER A 201 -16.59 24.38 4.13
N SER A 202 -17.72 24.98 3.75
CA SER A 202 -18.46 25.93 4.59
C SER A 202 -19.54 25.27 5.45
N LYS A 203 -19.61 23.93 5.47
CA LYS A 203 -20.59 23.21 6.28
C LYS A 203 -20.15 23.16 7.75
N ASP A 204 -21.12 23.29 8.64
CA ASP A 204 -20.91 23.17 10.10
C ASP A 204 -20.71 21.71 10.58
N TYR A 205 -20.74 20.75 9.65
CA TYR A 205 -20.52 19.33 9.91
C TYR A 205 -19.28 18.82 9.16
N LYS A 206 -18.72 17.70 9.66
CA LYS A 206 -17.57 17.05 9.00
C LYS A 206 -17.95 16.64 7.58
N THR A 207 -17.11 17.04 6.64
CA THR A 207 -17.19 16.64 5.23
C THR A 207 -15.83 16.14 4.80
N CYS A 208 -15.80 15.00 4.11
CA CYS A 208 -14.56 14.42 3.60
C CYS A 208 -14.65 14.25 2.08
N LEU A 209 -13.65 14.72 1.36
CA LEU A 209 -13.48 14.51 -0.07
C LEU A 209 -12.40 13.44 -0.27
N LYS A 210 -12.81 12.30 -0.81
CA LYS A 210 -11.91 11.25 -1.26
C LYS A 210 -11.73 11.31 -2.77
N LEU A 211 -10.49 11.41 -3.22
CA LEU A 211 -10.12 11.39 -4.63
C LEU A 211 -9.44 10.07 -4.96
N GLN A 212 -9.84 9.44 -6.05
CA GLN A 212 -9.25 8.19 -6.52
C GLN A 212 -8.95 8.27 -8.01
N THR A 213 -7.68 8.13 -8.36
CA THR A 213 -7.24 8.07 -9.75
C THR A 213 -7.52 6.69 -10.36
N SER A 214 -7.59 6.63 -11.70
CA SER A 214 -7.68 5.36 -12.44
C SER A 214 -6.51 4.40 -12.21
N SER A 215 -5.34 4.90 -11.81
CA SER A 215 -4.17 4.10 -11.42
C SER A 215 -4.23 3.58 -9.97
N GLY A 216 -5.34 3.83 -9.26
CA GLY A 216 -5.58 3.34 -7.90
C GLY A 216 -5.00 4.22 -6.79
N ILE A 217 -4.32 5.32 -7.12
CA ILE A 217 -3.88 6.33 -6.13
C ILE A 217 -5.13 6.93 -5.51
N THR A 218 -5.23 6.86 -4.19
CA THR A 218 -6.39 7.31 -3.42
C THR A 218 -5.94 8.27 -2.34
N THR A 219 -6.69 9.34 -2.12
CA THR A 219 -6.46 10.26 -1.02
C THR A 219 -7.79 10.72 -0.43
N GLU A 220 -7.83 11.09 0.85
CA GLU A 220 -9.02 11.61 1.53
C GLU A 220 -8.67 12.84 2.37
N ILE A 221 -9.46 13.90 2.24
CA ILE A 221 -9.27 15.19 2.93
C ILE A 221 -10.56 15.58 3.64
N CYS A 222 -10.50 15.94 4.92
CA CYS A 222 -11.68 16.29 5.72
C CYS A 222 -11.67 17.74 6.23
N SER A 223 -12.85 18.34 6.43
CA SER A 223 -13.04 19.75 6.80
C SER A 223 -12.62 20.14 8.22
N ASP A 224 -12.31 19.17 9.08
CA ASP A 224 -11.76 19.37 10.43
C ASP A 224 -10.26 19.70 10.44
N SER A 225 -9.63 19.78 9.26
CA SER A 225 -8.24 20.20 9.07
C SER A 225 -8.17 21.65 8.56
N THR A 226 -7.53 22.52 9.33
CA THR A 226 -7.29 23.91 8.92
C THR A 226 -6.23 23.92 7.81
N ASN A 227 -6.67 24.06 6.55
CA ASN A 227 -5.84 23.99 5.35
C ASN A 227 -5.13 22.65 5.16
N SER A 228 -5.82 21.70 4.54
CA SER A 228 -5.16 20.51 4.00
C SER A 228 -4.68 20.80 2.59
N GLU A 229 -3.38 21.05 2.45
CA GLU A 229 -2.66 20.87 1.20
C GLU A 229 -2.26 19.40 1.11
N LEU A 230 -2.73 18.71 0.09
CA LEU A 230 -2.33 17.35 -0.21
C LEU A 230 -1.74 17.30 -1.61
N SER A 231 -0.52 16.80 -1.74
CA SER A 231 0.07 16.52 -3.05
C SER A 231 -0.48 15.20 -3.59
N LEU A 232 -1.20 15.19 -4.72
CA LEU A 232 -1.15 14.00 -5.56
C LEU A 232 0.29 13.95 -6.05
N GLY A 233 1.09 13.13 -5.37
CA GLY A 233 2.25 12.60 -6.00
C GLY A 233 1.80 11.94 -7.29
N ASN A 234 2.16 12.57 -8.39
CA ASN A 234 2.43 11.93 -9.66
C ASN A 234 1.20 11.37 -10.38
N THR A 235 0.62 12.23 -11.20
CA THR A 235 -0.13 11.74 -12.34
C THR A 235 0.81 11.43 -13.51
N PRO A 236 0.42 10.53 -14.43
CA PRO A 236 1.23 10.18 -15.60
C PRO A 236 1.70 11.44 -16.34
N THR A 237 2.93 11.36 -16.85
CA THR A 237 3.65 12.44 -17.56
C THR A 237 2.94 12.91 -18.80
N GLN A 238 2.00 12.13 -19.34
CA GLN A 238 1.29 12.41 -20.57
C GLN A 238 -0.08 11.71 -20.56
N GLY A 239 -1.10 12.38 -21.10
CA GLY A 239 -2.41 11.79 -21.35
C GLY A 239 -3.53 12.29 -20.42
N GLN A 240 -4.60 11.49 -20.33
CA GLN A 240 -5.77 11.80 -19.53
C GLN A 240 -5.69 11.14 -18.16
N ILE A 241 -6.01 11.92 -17.12
CA ILE A 241 -6.14 11.46 -15.75
C ILE A 241 -7.61 11.47 -15.42
N THR A 242 -8.17 10.29 -15.21
CA THR A 242 -9.52 10.17 -14.64
C THR A 242 -9.42 10.07 -13.12
N ILE A 243 -10.11 10.98 -12.43
CA ILE A 243 -10.24 11.05 -10.97
C ILE A 243 -11.72 10.86 -10.62
N ALA A 244 -12.02 9.84 -9.83
CA ALA A 244 -13.30 9.70 -9.15
C ALA A 244 -13.24 10.52 -7.85
N ALA A 245 -14.25 11.38 -7.64
CA ALA A 245 -14.39 12.19 -6.45
C ALA A 245 -15.58 11.69 -5.63
N TYR A 246 -15.33 11.34 -4.37
CA TYR A 246 -16.35 10.88 -3.43
C TYR A 246 -16.45 11.89 -2.29
N LEU A 247 -17.60 12.55 -2.19
CA LEU A 247 -17.86 13.49 -1.11
C LEU A 247 -18.77 12.82 -0.08
N ASN A 248 -18.26 12.72 1.16
CA ASN A 248 -18.98 12.19 2.30
C ASN A 248 -19.35 13.32 3.26
N SER A 249 -20.65 13.58 3.45
CA SER A 249 -21.17 14.48 4.48
C SER A 249 -21.67 13.71 5.70
N TYR A 250 -21.32 14.17 6.91
CA TYR A 250 -21.68 13.51 8.18
C TYR A 250 -22.72 14.30 8.97
N GLU A 251 -23.75 14.83 8.30
CA GLU A 251 -24.79 15.68 8.92
C GLU A 251 -25.56 14.97 10.07
N ASN A 252 -25.63 13.63 10.07
CA ASN A 252 -26.29 12.83 11.11
C ASN A 252 -25.53 11.54 11.46
N SER A 253 -24.20 11.54 11.42
CA SER A 253 -23.35 10.34 11.66
C SER A 253 -23.48 9.22 10.61
N THR A 254 -24.31 9.41 9.58
CA THR A 254 -24.44 8.50 8.44
C THR A 254 -23.88 9.21 7.20
N PRO A 255 -22.82 8.69 6.56
CA PRO A 255 -22.27 9.31 5.36
C PRO A 255 -23.28 9.20 4.22
N THR A 256 -23.59 10.32 3.57
CA THR A 256 -24.32 10.32 2.31
C THR A 256 -23.31 10.53 1.18
N PRO A 257 -22.83 9.45 0.53
CA PRO A 257 -21.81 9.57 -0.50
C PRO A 257 -22.43 10.16 -1.78
N SER A 258 -21.85 11.26 -2.25
CA SER A 258 -22.08 11.78 -3.60
C SER A 258 -20.83 11.55 -4.43
N ILE A 259 -21.02 11.11 -5.68
CA ILE A 259 -19.94 10.67 -6.55
C ILE A 259 -19.86 11.59 -7.75
N GLY A 260 -18.65 12.03 -8.05
CA GLY A 260 -18.32 12.73 -9.27
C GLY A 260 -17.10 12.15 -9.99
N GLN A 261 -16.83 12.70 -11.16
CA GLN A 261 -15.71 12.35 -12.00
C GLN A 261 -15.09 13.60 -12.61
N ILE A 262 -13.76 13.62 -12.65
CA ILE A 262 -12.96 14.68 -13.24
C ILE A 262 -12.01 14.01 -14.22
N VAL A 263 -11.94 14.51 -15.44
CA VAL A 263 -10.96 14.09 -16.44
C VAL A 263 -10.06 15.27 -16.71
N LEU A 264 -8.80 15.14 -16.33
CA LEU A 264 -7.77 16.15 -16.57
C LEU A 264 -6.91 15.72 -17.75
N SER A 265 -6.44 16.66 -18.55
CA SER A 265 -5.31 16.44 -19.47
C SER A 265 -4.09 17.19 -18.96
N VAL A 266 -2.95 16.51 -19.01
CA VAL A 266 -1.63 17.12 -18.77
C VAL A 266 -1.10 17.65 -20.09
N ASN A 267 -0.65 18.90 -20.11
CA ASN A 267 0.11 19.45 -21.23
C ASN A 267 1.61 19.47 -20.87
N ASP A 268 2.39 18.65 -21.56
CA ASP A 268 3.81 18.42 -21.28
C ASP A 268 4.68 19.64 -21.65
N GLU A 269 4.23 20.45 -22.62
CA GLU A 269 5.02 21.59 -23.13
C GLU A 269 5.04 22.75 -22.14
N ASN A 270 3.91 23.02 -21.48
CA ASN A 270 3.75 24.15 -20.58
C ASN A 270 3.43 23.76 -19.13
N GLN A 271 3.35 22.45 -18.84
CA GLN A 271 3.20 21.90 -17.49
C GLN A 271 1.90 22.33 -16.80
N THR A 272 0.83 22.57 -17.56
CA THR A 272 -0.48 22.94 -17.01
C THR A 272 -1.44 21.77 -17.06
N LEU A 273 -2.34 21.74 -16.07
CA LEU A 273 -3.52 20.90 -16.12
C LEU A 273 -4.64 21.64 -16.86
N SER A 274 -5.47 20.89 -17.56
CA SER A 274 -6.71 21.39 -18.12
C SER A 274 -7.83 20.39 -17.89
N ILE A 275 -9.00 20.90 -17.51
CA ILE A 275 -10.20 20.10 -17.32
C ILE A 275 -10.77 19.75 -18.69
N GLN A 276 -10.84 18.46 -19.01
CA GLN A 276 -11.47 17.95 -20.22
C GLN A 276 -12.94 17.60 -19.98
N HIS A 277 -13.23 17.05 -18.81
CA HIS A 277 -14.59 16.73 -18.38
C HIS A 277 -14.71 16.87 -16.86
N GLU A 278 -15.84 17.36 -16.40
CA GLU A 278 -16.13 17.53 -14.98
C GLU A 278 -17.60 17.23 -14.73
N SER A 279 -17.83 16.31 -13.79
CA SER A 279 -19.14 15.95 -13.25
C SER A 279 -18.96 15.83 -11.74
N LEU A 280 -18.97 16.95 -11.01
CA LEU A 280 -18.78 16.95 -9.57
C LEU A 280 -20.06 16.62 -8.79
N PRO A 281 -19.94 16.15 -7.54
CA PRO A 281 -21.03 16.16 -6.59
C PRO A 281 -21.72 17.53 -6.49
N GLU A 282 -23.04 17.52 -6.27
CA GLU A 282 -23.81 18.75 -6.09
C GLU A 282 -23.23 19.59 -4.93
N GLY A 283 -23.04 20.89 -5.17
CA GLY A 283 -22.45 21.82 -4.21
C GLY A 283 -20.92 21.84 -4.16
N LEU A 284 -20.23 20.88 -4.80
CA LEU A 284 -18.78 20.86 -4.93
C LEU A 284 -18.36 21.62 -6.19
N GLN A 285 -17.36 22.49 -6.04
CA GLN A 285 -16.74 23.24 -7.13
C GLN A 285 -15.26 22.93 -7.19
N LEU A 286 -14.70 22.81 -8.40
CA LEU A 286 -13.26 22.74 -8.63
C LEU A 286 -12.78 24.07 -9.23
N ASN A 287 -11.75 24.63 -8.60
CA ASN A 287 -10.94 25.71 -9.17
C ASN A 287 -9.55 25.15 -9.47
N LEU A 288 -9.11 25.31 -10.72
CA LEU A 288 -7.82 24.83 -11.19
C LEU A 288 -6.92 26.04 -11.49
N ASP A 289 -5.81 26.14 -10.76
CA ASP A 289 -4.80 27.17 -10.93
C ASP A 289 -3.42 26.53 -11.17
N ASP A 290 -3.01 26.48 -12.44
CA ASP A 290 -1.82 25.79 -12.94
C ASP A 290 -1.73 24.31 -12.51
N ARG A 291 -1.15 24.07 -11.33
CA ARG A 291 -0.90 22.75 -10.72
C ARG A 291 -1.68 22.52 -9.42
N ASN A 292 -2.49 23.49 -9.02
CA ASN A 292 -3.26 23.48 -7.79
C ASN A 292 -4.73 23.23 -8.10
N MET A 293 -5.31 22.22 -7.46
CA MET A 293 -6.72 21.88 -7.55
C MET A 293 -7.41 22.22 -6.23
N ALA A 294 -8.17 23.30 -6.23
CA ALA A 294 -8.92 23.75 -5.07
C ALA A 294 -10.39 23.31 -5.16
N PHE A 295 -10.80 22.43 -4.26
CA PHE A 295 -12.17 21.97 -4.10
C PHE A 295 -12.88 22.78 -3.03
N ILE A 296 -14.02 23.37 -3.40
CA ILE A 296 -14.84 24.20 -2.51
C ILE A 296 -16.23 23.57 -2.41
N TYR A 297 -16.65 23.19 -1.21
CA TYR A 297 -17.98 22.68 -0.92
C TYR A 297 -18.81 23.72 -0.17
N ASN A 298 -19.82 24.27 -0.85
CA ASN A 298 -20.68 25.33 -0.32
C ASN A 298 -21.95 24.80 0.35
#